data_AF-A0A965QKG7-F1
#
_entry.id   AF-A0A965QKG7-F1
#
_cell.length_a   1.000
_cell.length_b   1.000
_cell.length_c   1.000
_cell.angle_alpha   90.00
_cell.angle_beta   90.00
_cell.angle_gamma   90.00
#
_symmetry.space_group_name_H-M   'P 1'
#
loop_
_entity.id
_entity.type
_entity.pdbx_description
1 polymer ?
#
loop_
_entity_poly.entity_id
_entity_poly.type
_entity_poly.pdbx_seq_one_letter_code
_entity_poly.pdbx_strand_id
1 'polypeptide(L)'
;MAQEAQQRQQRAVQLAADPGHLGQINPHFLCAAVARALPANAIVLNEAIRNAPVVAMQVPRTVPGSHVGLAGGGLGFSAGMALGIKLAQPERCVV
;
A
#
# COMPACT_ATOMS: atom_id res chain seq x y z
N MET A 1 -2.89 -1.64 23.40
CA MET A 1 -2.04 -1.14 22.29
C MET A 1 -1.13 -2.21 21.67
N ALA A 2 -0.16 -2.81 22.40
CA ALA A 2 0.74 -3.82 21.79
C ALA A 2 0.01 -5.10 21.30
N GLN A 3 -0.95 -5.59 22.08
CA GLN A 3 -1.77 -6.77 21.71
C GLN A 3 -2.63 -6.52 20.46
N GLU A 4 -3.27 -5.36 20.36
CA GLU A 4 -4.07 -4.98 19.18
C GLU A 4 -3.22 -4.88 17.91
N ALA A 5 -2.02 -4.31 18.01
CA ALA A 5 -1.08 -4.25 16.90
C ALA A 5 -0.67 -5.66 16.44
N GLN A 6 -0.38 -6.56 17.39
CA GLN A 6 -0.03 -7.94 17.09
C GLN A 6 -1.19 -8.72 16.47
N GLN A 7 -2.42 -8.53 16.96
CA GLN A 7 -3.63 -9.11 16.37
C GLN A 7 -3.87 -8.60 14.94
N ARG A 8 -3.70 -7.29 14.68
CA ARG A 8 -3.79 -6.74 13.33
C ARG A 8 -2.76 -7.34 12.39
N GLN A 9 -1.52 -7.51 12.87
CA GLN A 9 -0.45 -8.13 12.09
C GLN A 9 -0.76 -9.59 11.76
N GLN A 10 -1.20 -10.37 12.76
CA GLN A 10 -1.58 -11.77 12.56
C GLN A 10 -2.73 -11.91 11.56
N ARG A 11 -3.76 -11.06 11.67
CA ARG A 11 -4.87 -11.03 10.73
C ARG A 11 -4.42 -10.69 9.31
N ALA A 12 -3.51 -9.72 9.16
CA ALA A 12 -2.95 -9.36 7.85
C ALA A 12 -2.22 -10.56 7.22
N VAL A 13 -1.39 -11.27 7.99
CA VAL A 13 -0.68 -12.47 7.52
C VAL A 13 -1.65 -13.57 7.09
N GLN A 14 -2.69 -13.83 7.89
CA GLN A 14 -3.71 -14.84 7.57
C GLN A 14 -4.44 -14.53 6.25
N LEU A 15 -4.88 -13.28 6.07
CA LEU A 15 -5.59 -12.86 4.86
C LEU A 15 -4.71 -12.89 3.60
N ALA A 16 -3.40 -12.70 3.75
CA ALA A 16 -2.43 -12.71 2.67
C ALA A 16 -1.86 -14.11 2.36
N ALA A 17 -2.28 -15.16 3.07
CA ALA A 17 -1.77 -16.51 2.84
C ALA A 17 -2.33 -17.16 1.56
N ASP A 18 -3.53 -16.76 1.15
CA ASP A 18 -4.20 -17.29 -0.04
C ASP A 18 -3.95 -16.39 -1.27
N PRO A 19 -3.25 -16.87 -2.33
CA PRO A 19 -3.06 -16.11 -3.57
C PRO A 19 -4.35 -15.88 -4.36
N GLY A 20 -5.41 -16.65 -4.08
CA GLY A 20 -6.64 -16.70 -4.84
C GLY A 20 -6.65 -17.83 -5.87
N HIS A 21 -7.61 -17.79 -6.79
CA HIS A 21 -7.82 -18.81 -7.81
C HIS A 21 -7.36 -18.35 -9.20
N LEU A 22 -7.19 -19.29 -10.13
CA LEU A 22 -6.83 -18.97 -11.51
C LEU A 22 -7.80 -17.94 -12.11
N GLY A 23 -7.26 -16.85 -12.66
CA GLY A 23 -8.03 -15.74 -13.22
C GLY A 23 -8.51 -14.71 -12.19
N GLN A 24 -8.15 -14.86 -10.91
CA GLN A 24 -8.46 -13.92 -9.83
C GLN A 24 -7.20 -13.67 -9.00
N ILE A 25 -7.19 -12.56 -8.25
CA ILE A 25 -6.11 -12.28 -7.31
C ILE A 25 -6.69 -11.82 -5.99
N ASN A 26 -6.25 -12.43 -4.90
CA ASN A 26 -6.56 -11.92 -3.57
C ASN A 26 -5.81 -10.59 -3.35
N PRO A 27 -6.51 -9.46 -3.11
CA PRO A 27 -5.86 -8.17 -2.95
C PRO A 27 -4.95 -8.13 -1.72
N HIS A 28 -5.23 -8.92 -0.67
CA HIS A 28 -4.33 -9.01 0.49
C HIS A 28 -3.01 -9.67 0.13
N PHE A 29 -3.05 -10.77 -0.63
CA PHE A 29 -1.83 -11.45 -1.10
C PHE A 29 -1.01 -10.53 -2.00
N LEU A 30 -1.65 -9.88 -2.97
CA LEU A 30 -0.97 -8.93 -3.87
C LEU A 30 -0.32 -7.78 -3.10
N CYS A 31 -1.06 -7.10 -2.23
CA CYS A 31 -0.53 -5.97 -1.48
C CYS A 31 0.61 -6.40 -0.55
N ALA A 32 0.52 -7.58 0.08
CA ALA A 32 1.60 -8.11 0.90
C ALA A 32 2.86 -8.44 0.07
N ALA A 33 2.68 -8.94 -1.15
CA ALA A 33 3.80 -9.18 -2.07
C ALA A 33 4.46 -7.87 -2.51
N VAL A 34 3.67 -6.84 -2.83
CA VAL A 34 4.16 -5.48 -3.10
C VAL A 34 4.95 -4.96 -1.90
N ALA A 35 4.39 -5.02 -0.68
CA ALA A 35 5.06 -4.55 0.53
C ALA A 35 6.43 -5.19 0.76
N ARG A 36 6.59 -6.49 0.47
CA ARG A 36 7.88 -7.19 0.56
C ARG A 36 8.90 -6.74 -0.48
N ALA A 37 8.44 -6.28 -1.66
CA ALA A 37 9.31 -5.82 -2.73
C ALA A 37 9.72 -4.34 -2.60
N LEU A 38 8.95 -3.54 -1.85
CA LEU A 38 9.22 -2.11 -1.70
C LEU A 38 10.31 -1.84 -0.66
N PRO A 39 11.24 -0.90 -0.93
CA PRO A 39 12.12 -0.40 0.11
C PRO A 39 11.33 0.35 1.19
N ALA A 40 11.88 0.40 2.41
CA ALA A 40 11.24 1.06 3.55
C ALA A 40 10.96 2.56 3.33
N ASN A 41 11.70 3.21 2.43
CA ASN A 41 11.53 4.62 2.06
C ASN A 41 10.70 4.84 0.78
N ALA A 42 10.17 3.79 0.12
CA ALA A 42 9.27 3.95 -1.03
C ALA A 42 8.05 4.83 -0.66
N ILE A 43 7.52 5.59 -1.60
CA ILE A 43 6.32 6.39 -1.43
C ILE A 43 5.16 5.62 -2.04
N VAL A 44 4.21 5.23 -1.20
CA VAL A 44 3.00 4.52 -1.63
C VAL A 44 1.85 5.51 -1.82
N LEU A 45 1.38 5.65 -3.04
CA LEU A 45 0.26 6.51 -3.41
C LEU A 45 -1.03 5.69 -3.51
N ASN A 46 -1.99 5.94 -2.63
CA ASN A 46 -3.18 5.10 -2.52
C ASN A 46 -4.41 5.75 -3.17
N GLU A 47 -4.75 5.28 -4.38
CA GLU A 47 -6.03 5.52 -5.06
C GLU A 47 -6.78 4.19 -5.30
N ALA A 48 -6.63 3.21 -4.40
CA ALA A 48 -7.25 1.88 -4.56
C ALA A 48 -8.75 1.84 -4.20
N ILE A 49 -9.33 2.98 -3.77
CA ILE A 49 -10.72 3.23 -3.39
C ILE A 49 -11.33 2.10 -2.55
N ARG A 50 -11.91 1.07 -3.19
CA ARG A 50 -12.48 -0.10 -2.50
C ARG A 50 -11.45 -0.88 -1.68
N ASN A 51 -10.23 -0.97 -2.18
CA ASN A 51 -9.13 -1.70 -1.54
C ASN A 51 -8.21 -0.80 -0.70
N ALA A 52 -8.55 0.48 -0.49
CA ALA A 52 -7.73 1.36 0.34
C ALA A 52 -7.43 0.79 1.75
N PRO A 53 -8.39 0.15 2.45
CA PRO A 53 -8.11 -0.52 3.73
C PRO A 53 -7.16 -1.72 3.60
N VAL A 54 -7.20 -2.44 2.46
CA VAL A 54 -6.30 -3.55 2.17
C VAL A 54 -4.87 -3.04 2.04
N VAL A 55 -4.67 -1.95 1.28
CA VAL A 55 -3.36 -1.31 1.13
C VAL A 55 -2.83 -0.83 2.48
N ALA A 56 -3.66 -0.15 3.28
CA ALA A 56 -3.26 0.33 4.60
C ALA A 56 -2.88 -0.82 5.56
N MET A 57 -3.56 -1.96 5.46
CA MET A 57 -3.30 -3.13 6.29
C MET A 57 -2.05 -3.90 5.85
N GLN A 58 -1.85 -4.07 4.55
CA GLN A 58 -0.81 -4.96 4.00
C GLN A 58 0.47 -4.24 3.59
N VAL A 59 0.42 -2.92 3.38
CA VAL A 59 1.57 -2.07 3.02
C VAL A 59 1.81 -1.01 4.09
N PRO A 60 2.06 -1.41 5.36
CA PRO A 60 2.28 -0.44 6.43
C PRO A 60 3.51 0.40 6.17
N ARG A 61 3.41 1.70 6.45
CA ARG A 61 4.46 2.70 6.23
C ARG A 61 4.84 3.36 7.55
N THR A 62 6.12 3.33 7.89
CA THR A 62 6.66 3.90 9.15
C THR A 62 7.61 5.08 8.91
N VAL A 63 8.06 5.28 7.67
CA VAL A 63 8.92 6.40 7.30
C VAL A 63 8.05 7.64 7.01
N PRO A 64 8.34 8.82 7.57
CA PRO A 64 7.62 10.05 7.25
C PRO A 64 7.58 10.33 5.73
N GLY A 65 6.44 10.75 5.21
CA GLY A 65 6.27 11.03 3.78
C GLY A 65 6.45 9.81 2.88
N SER A 66 6.18 8.60 3.37
CA SER A 66 6.21 7.35 2.58
C SER A 66 4.81 6.81 2.24
N HIS A 67 3.76 7.56 2.58
CA HIS A 67 2.37 7.30 2.20
C HIS A 67 1.69 8.60 1.76
N VAL A 68 0.97 8.54 0.64
CA VAL A 68 0.15 9.65 0.14
C VAL A 68 -1.24 9.08 -0.17
N GLY A 69 -2.26 9.64 0.46
CA GLY A 69 -3.67 9.25 0.24
C GLY A 69 -4.40 10.22 -0.67
N LEU A 70 -5.59 9.82 -1.10
CA LEU A 70 -6.50 10.67 -1.86
C LEU A 70 -7.16 11.73 -0.94
N ALA A 71 -6.73 12.99 -1.04
CA ALA A 71 -7.20 14.07 -0.16
C ALA A 71 -8.58 14.64 -0.53
N GLY A 72 -8.97 14.58 -1.81
CA GLY A 72 -10.16 15.29 -2.33
C GLY A 72 -11.23 14.40 -2.96
N GLY A 73 -11.12 13.07 -2.86
CA GLY A 73 -12.10 12.11 -3.40
C GLY A 73 -12.19 12.02 -4.94
N GLY A 74 -11.54 12.92 -5.70
CA GLY A 74 -11.54 12.92 -7.16
C GLY A 74 -10.62 11.87 -7.77
N LEU A 75 -11.18 11.03 -8.65
CA LEU A 75 -10.40 10.01 -9.36
C LEU A 75 -9.47 10.63 -10.42
N GLY A 76 -8.39 9.92 -10.75
CA GLY A 76 -7.38 10.36 -11.72
C GLY A 76 -6.26 11.21 -11.12
N PHE A 77 -6.25 11.38 -9.79
CA PHE A 77 -5.23 12.15 -9.07
C PHE A 77 -3.85 11.47 -9.09
N SER A 78 -3.82 10.14 -9.01
CA SER A 78 -2.60 9.38 -8.73
C SER A 78 -1.51 9.54 -9.79
N ALA A 79 -1.85 9.51 -11.08
CA ALA A 79 -0.84 9.53 -12.13
C ALA A 79 0.00 10.83 -12.12
N GLY A 80 -0.66 11.99 -12.07
CA GLY A 80 0.01 13.29 -12.00
C GLY A 80 0.78 13.48 -10.70
N MET A 81 0.20 13.04 -9.58
CA MET A 81 0.86 13.10 -8.27
C MET A 81 2.10 12.20 -8.22
N ALA A 82 2.03 10.97 -8.70
CA ALA A 82 3.16 10.03 -8.73
C ALA A 82 4.33 10.60 -9.55
N LEU A 83 4.05 11.17 -10.73
CA LEU A 83 5.06 11.83 -11.54
C LEU A 83 5.68 13.03 -10.80
N GLY A 84 4.86 13.91 -10.24
CA GLY A 84 5.34 15.06 -9.47
C GLY A 84 6.22 14.67 -8.29
N ILE A 85 5.82 13.63 -7.54
CA ILE A 85 6.61 13.08 -6.43
C ILE A 85 7.94 12.53 -6.95
N LYS A 86 7.94 11.76 -8.04
CA LYS A 86 9.16 11.18 -8.60
C LYS A 86 10.13 12.26 -9.09
N LEU A 87 9.62 13.34 -9.69
CA LEU A 87 10.44 14.49 -10.08
C LEU A 87 11.01 15.25 -8.87
N ALA A 88 10.21 15.42 -7.81
CA ALA A 88 10.66 16.09 -6.59
C ALA A 88 11.64 15.24 -5.76
N GLN A 89 11.54 13.91 -5.85
CA GLN A 89 12.33 12.95 -5.06
C GLN A 89 12.89 11.85 -5.98
N PRO A 90 13.86 12.19 -6.85
CA PRO A 90 14.32 11.31 -7.94
C PRO A 90 14.89 9.98 -7.45
N GLU A 91 15.49 9.95 -6.26
CA GLU A 91 16.10 8.74 -5.69
C GLU A 91 15.10 7.78 -5.03
N ARG A 92 13.84 8.21 -4.81
CA ARG A 92 12.84 7.37 -4.13
C ARG A 92 12.01 6.57 -5.13
N CYS A 93 11.70 5.34 -4.74
CA CYS A 93 10.71 4.51 -5.42
C CYS A 93 9.31 5.09 -5.16
N VAL A 94 8.49 5.23 -6.20
CA VAL A 94 7.10 5.70 -6.13
C VAL A 94 6.22 4.61 -6.73
N VAL A 95 5.22 4.16 -5.97
CA VAL A 95 4.30 3.07 -6.34
C VAL A 95 2.88 3.40 -5.97
#